data_AF-A0A961TU95-F1
#
_entry.id   AF-A0A961TU95-F1
#
_cell.length_a   1.000
_cell.length_b   1.000
_cell.length_c   1.000
_cell.angle_alpha   90.00
_cell.angle_beta   90.00
_cell.angle_gamma   90.00
#
_symmetry.space_group_name_H-M   'P 1'
#
loop_
_entity.id
_entity.type
_entity.pdbx_description
1 polymer ?
#
loop_
_entity_poly.entity_id
_entity_poly.type
_entity_poly.pdbx_seq_one_letter_code
_entity_poly.pdbx_strand_id
1 'polypeptide(L)'
;MSEQGGKRTTARKHIHADPGSGHLSDAQLRYLRSGLDQPGGKLPLFDDEGREFNARTIQSCVERGWAEPWFANPVKPGWLVCKLTDAGRALLAGGK
;
A
#
# COMPACT_ATOMS: atom_id res chain seq x y z
N MET A 1 -41.85 28.46 14.72
CA MET A 1 -41.25 28.45 13.38
C MET A 1 -39.77 28.14 13.57
N SER A 2 -39.26 26.92 13.34
CA SER A 2 -39.13 26.23 12.03
C SER A 2 -38.18 27.06 11.15
N GLU A 3 -37.01 26.64 10.65
CA GLU A 3 -36.52 25.41 10.01
C GLU A 3 -34.98 25.48 9.93
N GLN A 4 -34.22 24.43 10.29
CA GLN A 4 -33.55 23.43 9.41
C GLN A 4 -32.38 23.92 8.54
N GLY A 5 -31.23 23.22 8.60
CA GLY A 5 -30.08 23.49 7.71
C GLY A 5 -28.83 22.60 7.86
N GLY A 6 -29.02 21.27 7.88
CA GLY A 6 -28.08 20.21 7.44
C GLY A 6 -26.55 20.39 7.51
N LYS A 7 -25.92 19.81 8.54
CA LYS A 7 -24.49 19.47 8.53
C LYS A 7 -24.26 18.25 7.64
N ARG A 8 -23.87 18.46 6.37
CA ARG A 8 -23.41 17.39 5.48
C ARG A 8 -21.98 16.99 5.82
N THR A 9 -21.83 16.14 6.83
CA THR A 9 -20.58 15.40 7.03
C THR A 9 -20.60 14.25 6.02
N THR A 10 -19.87 14.40 4.92
CA THR A 10 -19.64 13.29 3.99
C THR A 10 -18.87 12.21 4.74
N ALA A 11 -19.58 11.18 5.19
CA ALA A 11 -18.97 9.97 5.70
C ALA A 11 -18.07 9.42 4.59
N ARG A 12 -16.75 9.56 4.75
CA ARG A 12 -15.77 8.86 3.91
C ARG A 12 -16.07 7.38 4.10
N LYS A 13 -16.69 6.75 3.10
CA LYS A 13 -16.93 5.31 3.10
C LYS A 13 -15.56 4.66 3.11
N HIS A 14 -15.11 4.28 4.30
CA HIS A 14 -13.97 3.39 4.44
C HIS A 14 -14.40 2.10 3.73
N ILE A 15 -13.91 1.94 2.51
CA ILE A 15 -13.91 0.65 1.84
C ILE A 15 -12.96 -0.24 2.66
N HIS A 16 -13.54 -1.06 3.54
CA HIS A 16 -12.80 -2.13 4.19
C HIS A 16 -12.51 -3.16 3.10
N ALA A 17 -11.26 -3.19 2.63
CA ALA A 17 -10.79 -4.26 1.76
C ALA A 17 -10.83 -5.57 2.56
N ASP A 18 -11.63 -6.51 2.07
CA ASP A 18 -11.81 -7.83 2.66
C ASP A 18 -10.46 -8.57 2.71
N PRO A 19 -10.04 -9.10 3.88
CA PRO A 19 -8.73 -9.70 4.01
C PRO A 19 -8.55 -11.05 3.30
N GLY A 20 -9.62 -11.66 2.76
CA GLY A 20 -9.59 -12.97 2.11
C GLY A 20 -9.83 -12.97 0.60
N SER A 21 -10.25 -11.85 0.00
CA SER A 21 -10.43 -11.75 -1.44
C SER A 21 -9.10 -11.33 -2.08
N GLY A 22 -8.55 -12.14 -2.98
CA GLY A 22 -7.26 -11.93 -3.67
C GLY A 22 -7.18 -10.69 -4.59
N HIS A 23 -8.00 -9.67 -4.34
CA HIS A 23 -8.01 -8.41 -5.08
C HIS A 23 -7.25 -7.33 -4.31
N LEU A 24 -6.14 -6.87 -4.88
CA LEU A 24 -5.37 -5.74 -4.38
C LEU A 24 -6.21 -4.46 -4.47
N SER A 25 -6.22 -3.64 -3.41
CA SER A 25 -6.68 -2.26 -3.57
C SER A 25 -5.76 -1.50 -4.53
N ASP A 26 -6.28 -0.45 -5.16
CA ASP A 26 -5.50 0.44 -6.04
C ASP A 26 -4.18 0.94 -5.42
N ALA A 27 -4.21 1.29 -4.13
CA ALA A 27 -3.01 1.74 -3.42
C ALA A 27 -1.97 0.64 -3.26
N GLN A 28 -2.40 -0.58 -2.89
CA GLN A 28 -1.51 -1.74 -2.79
C GLN A 28 -0.96 -2.14 -4.16
N LEU A 29 -1.81 -2.11 -5.19
CA LEU A 29 -1.43 -2.44 -6.56
C LEU A 29 -0.35 -1.49 -7.08
N ARG A 30 -0.55 -0.17 -6.92
CA ARG A 30 0.46 0.85 -7.29
C ARG A 30 1.75 0.65 -6.51
N TYR A 31 1.65 0.43 -5.19
CA TYR A 31 2.81 0.22 -4.36
C TYR A 31 3.62 -1.01 -4.80
N LEU A 32 3.01 -2.18 -4.96
CA LEU A 32 3.72 -3.39 -5.37
C LEU A 32 4.28 -3.27 -6.79
N ARG A 33 3.55 -2.65 -7.72
CA ARG A 33 4.03 -2.40 -9.10
C ARG A 33 5.26 -1.51 -9.14
N SER A 34 5.38 -0.54 -8.22
CA SER A 34 6.53 0.35 -8.18
C SER A 34 7.87 -0.36 -7.97
N GLY A 35 7.85 -1.60 -7.46
CA GLY A 35 9.04 -2.42 -7.28
C GLY A 35 9.43 -3.29 -8.48
N LEU A 36 8.61 -3.40 -9.53
CA LEU A 36 8.88 -4.30 -10.67
C LEU A 36 10.11 -3.88 -11.47
N ASP A 37 10.28 -2.57 -11.69
CA ASP A 37 11.39 -2.00 -12.46
C ASP A 37 12.59 -1.60 -11.60
N GLN A 38 12.52 -1.86 -10.29
CA GLN A 38 13.57 -1.47 -9.35
C GLN A 38 14.56 -2.61 -9.12
N PRO A 39 15.87 -2.32 -9.05
CA PRO A 39 16.88 -3.32 -8.74
C PRO A 39 16.52 -4.10 -7.48
N GLY A 40 16.53 -5.43 -7.56
CA GLY A 40 16.20 -6.34 -6.46
C GLY A 40 14.77 -6.21 -5.90
N GLY A 41 13.86 -5.58 -6.64
CA GLY A 41 12.46 -5.44 -6.25
C GLY A 41 12.20 -4.32 -5.24
N LYS A 42 13.03 -3.26 -5.20
CA LYS A 42 12.96 -2.25 -4.13
C LYS A 42 11.65 -1.51 -4.20
N LEU A 43 10.97 -1.40 -3.07
CA LEU A 43 9.75 -0.63 -2.97
C LEU A 43 10.09 0.80 -2.50
N PRO A 44 10.00 1.80 -3.39
CA PRO A 44 10.25 3.19 -3.03
C PRO A 44 9.19 3.71 -2.05
N LEU A 45 9.55 4.72 -1.26
CA LEU A 45 8.62 5.41 -0.36
C LEU A 45 7.72 6.41 -1.10
N PHE A 46 8.12 6.82 -2.30
CA PHE A 46 7.41 7.78 -3.14
C PHE A 46 7.07 7.15 -4.49
N ASP A 47 5.94 7.55 -5.06
CA ASP A 47 5.56 7.21 -6.42
C ASP A 47 6.32 8.07 -7.46
N ASP A 48 6.08 7.80 -8.74
CA ASP A 48 6.71 8.51 -9.87
C ASP A 48 6.39 10.01 -9.89
N GLU A 49 5.27 10.42 -9.30
CA GLU A 49 4.88 11.82 -9.17
C GLU A 49 5.42 12.46 -7.87
N GLY A 50 6.25 11.75 -7.12
CA GLY A 50 6.85 12.21 -5.86
C GLY A 50 5.91 12.18 -4.65
N ARG A 51 4.75 11.50 -4.74
CA ARG A 51 3.82 11.38 -3.62
C ARG A 51 4.19 10.21 -2.73
N GLU A 52 4.09 10.40 -1.42
CA GLU A 52 4.41 9.35 -0.46
C GLU A 52 3.35 8.23 -0.46
N PHE A 53 3.81 6.98 -0.43
CA PHE A 53 2.94 5.84 -0.17
C PHE A 53 2.50 5.81 1.28
N ASN A 54 1.19 5.68 1.50
CA ASN A 54 0.64 5.64 2.85
C ASN A 54 1.20 4.46 3.67
N ALA A 55 1.72 4.73 4.87
CA ALA A 55 2.31 3.72 5.75
C ALA A 55 1.41 2.51 6.04
N ARG A 56 0.09 2.69 6.12
CA ARG A 56 -0.87 1.58 6.30
C ARG A 56 -0.89 0.65 5.08
N THR A 57 -0.74 1.19 3.87
CA THR A 57 -0.66 0.38 2.64
C THR A 57 0.59 -0.48 2.66
N ILE A 58 1.73 0.13 3.00
CA ILE A 58 3.02 -0.56 3.14
C ILE A 58 2.92 -1.68 4.17
N GLN A 59 2.44 -1.35 5.38
CA GLN A 59 2.30 -2.30 6.48
C GLN A 59 1.37 -3.46 6.11
N SER A 60 0.23 -3.19 5.48
CA SER A 60 -0.68 -4.26 5.05
C SER A 60 -0.05 -5.17 3.99
N CYS A 61 0.79 -4.64 3.09
CA CYS A 61 1.52 -5.48 2.13
C CYS A 61 2.56 -6.35 2.83
N VAL A 62 3.22 -5.84 3.87
CA VAL A 62 4.19 -6.59 4.67
C VAL A 62 3.53 -7.68 5.50
N GLU A 63 2.45 -7.37 6.20
CA GLU A 63 1.68 -8.32 7.01
C GLU A 63 1.15 -9.51 6.20
N ARG A 64 0.87 -9.28 4.92
CA ARG A 64 0.39 -10.32 3.98
C ARG A 64 1.51 -11.06 3.26
N GLY A 65 2.78 -10.69 3.51
CA GLY A 65 3.94 -11.29 2.88
C GLY A 65 4.14 -10.92 1.40
N TRP A 66 3.46 -9.89 0.90
CA TRP A 66 3.61 -9.39 -0.47
C TRP A 66 4.82 -8.46 -0.62
N ALA A 67 5.21 -7.85 0.50
CA ALA A 67 6.42 -7.08 0.66
C ALA A 67 7.15 -7.57 1.93
N GLU A 68 8.45 -7.32 2.02
CA GLU A 68 9.23 -7.59 3.22
C GLU A 68 10.22 -6.44 3.49
N PRO A 69 10.60 -6.16 4.74
CA PRO A 69 11.65 -5.19 5.03
C PRO A 69 12.96 -5.57 4.33
N TRP A 70 13.59 -4.62 3.64
CA TRP A 70 14.84 -4.86 2.93
C TRP A 70 16.02 -4.92 3.92
N PHE A 71 16.14 -3.95 4.81
CA PHE A 71 17.21 -3.89 5.80
C PHE A 71 16.78 -3.11 7.05
N ALA A 72 17.16 -3.59 8.23
CA ALA A 72 17.05 -2.81 9.46
C ALA A 72 18.19 -1.78 9.48
N ASN A 73 17.92 -0.52 9.13
CA ASN A 73 18.92 0.52 9.25
C ASN A 73 19.23 0.78 10.75
N PRO A 74 20.44 0.47 11.26
CA PRO A 74 20.77 0.69 12.67
C PRO A 74 20.78 2.18 13.05
N VAL A 75 20.91 3.09 12.07
CA VAL A 75 20.91 4.55 12.27
C VAL A 75 19.49 5.12 12.34
N LYS A 76 18.53 4.48 11.67
CA LYS A 76 17.11 4.86 11.72
C LYS A 76 16.26 3.61 11.95
N PRO A 77 16.18 3.13 13.20
CA PRO A 77 15.24 2.08 13.56
C PRO A 77 13.82 2.55 13.23
N GLY A 78 13.10 1.75 12.42
CA GLY A 78 11.76 2.08 11.92
C GLY A 78 11.70 2.55 10.47
N TRP A 79 12.83 2.71 9.77
CA TRP A 79 12.82 3.02 8.34
C TRP A 79 12.41 1.79 7.53
N LEU A 80 11.12 1.70 7.18
CA LEU A 80 10.50 0.63 6.40
C LEU A 80 10.81 0.81 4.91
N VAL A 81 12.07 0.64 4.52
CA VAL A 81 12.37 0.35 3.11
C VAL A 81 12.07 -1.12 2.90
N CYS A 82 11.12 -1.42 2.02
CA CYS A 82 10.71 -2.78 1.72
C CYS A 82 11.21 -3.23 0.35
N LYS A 83 11.14 -4.55 0.11
CA LYS A 83 11.25 -5.16 -1.21
C LYS A 83 10.03 -6.01 -1.52
N LEU A 84 9.74 -6.12 -2.81
CA LEU A 84 8.72 -6.98 -3.37
C LEU A 84 9.14 -8.45 -3.22
N THR A 85 8.25 -9.27 -2.67
CA THR A 85 8.46 -10.72 -2.55
C THR A 85 8.00 -11.46 -3.81
N ASP A 86 8.31 -12.75 -3.91
CA ASP A 86 7.79 -13.59 -5.00
C ASP A 86 6.26 -13.71 -4.96
N ALA A 87 5.67 -13.79 -3.77
CA ALA A 87 4.22 -13.78 -3.60
C ALA A 87 3.60 -12.47 -4.10
N GLY A 88 4.23 -11.33 -3.79
CA GLY A 88 3.82 -10.02 -4.31
C GLY A 88 3.90 -9.96 -5.85
N ARG A 89 4.98 -10.47 -6.45
CA ARG A 89 5.11 -10.57 -7.92
C ARG A 89 4.03 -11.44 -8.55
N ALA A 90 3.73 -12.59 -7.95
CA ALA A 90 2.73 -13.52 -8.47
C ALA A 90 1.33 -12.89 -8.54
N LEU A 91 0.96 -12.06 -7.55
CA LEU A 91 -0.32 -11.34 -7.56
C LEU A 91 -0.43 -10.34 -8.72
N LEU A 92 0.68 -9.70 -9.11
CA LEU A 92 0.71 -8.77 -10.24
C LEU A 92 0.60 -9.48 -11.59
N ALA A 93 1.05 -10.73 -11.67
CA ALA A 93 0.96 -11.56 -12.87
C ALA A 93 -0.44 -12.19 -13.09
N GLY A 94 -1.21 -12.41 -12.01
CA GLY A 94 -2.50 -13.11 -12.05
C GLY A 94 -3.74 -12.22 -12.25
N GLY A 95 -3.60 -10.89 -12.29
CA GLY A 95 -4.73 -9.95 -12.38
C GLY A 95 -5.17 -9.61 -13.81
N LYS A 96 -5.50 -10.62 -14.63
CA LYS A 96 -6.03 -10.43 -16.00
C LYS A 96 -7.54 -10.57 -16.05
#